data_AF-A0A923XVA1-F1
#
_entry.id   AF-A0A923XVA1-F1
#
_cell.length_a   1.000
_cell.length_b   1.000
_cell.length_c   1.000
_cell.angle_alpha   90.00
_cell.angle_beta   90.00
_cell.angle_gamma   90.00
#
_symmetry.space_group_name_H-M   'P 1'
#
loop_
_entity.id
_entity.type
_entity.pdbx_description
1 polymer ?
#
loop_
_entity_poly.entity_id
_entity_poly.type
_entity_poly.pdbx_seq_one_letter_code
_entity_poly.pdbx_strand_id
1 'polypeptide(L)'
;MRALDRKLWRDLRRIWAQTLAIALVLGCGVMVLVLSSGTLKSLSETRAAYYERQRFADVFASAIRAPQRVIPAIAALDGAAQVDAQIVLLSVLDLDGMIEPATAQIGLLKAVGYSTRDIATHYLKMSLASG
;
A
#
# COMPACT_ATOMS: atom_id res chain seq x y z
N MET A 1 36.21 10.04 43.93
CA MET A 1 35.25 9.39 43.00
C MET A 1 35.78 8.09 42.38
N ARG A 2 37.04 8.00 41.92
CA ARG A 2 37.63 6.76 41.36
C ARG A 2 37.60 5.49 42.24
N ALA A 3 37.59 5.62 43.56
CA ALA A 3 37.58 4.47 44.47
C ALA A 3 36.21 3.75 44.49
N LEU A 4 35.12 4.49 44.31
CA LEU A 4 33.76 3.94 44.30
C LEU A 4 33.48 3.22 42.99
N ASP A 5 33.89 3.80 41.85
CA ASP A 5 33.78 3.16 40.52
C ASP A 5 34.57 1.85 40.44
N ARG A 6 35.78 1.83 41.02
CA ARG A 6 36.61 0.61 41.05
C ARG A 6 36.00 -0.49 41.92
N LYS A 7 35.24 -0.14 42.97
CA LYS A 7 34.48 -1.10 43.78
C LYS A 7 33.25 -1.61 43.02
N LEU A 8 32.49 -0.70 42.41
CA LEU A 8 31.34 -1.01 41.54
C LEU A 8 31.71 -1.96 40.42
N TRP A 9 32.81 -1.70 39.72
CA TRP A 9 33.25 -2.54 38.61
C TRP A 9 33.64 -3.95 39.06
N ARG A 10 34.20 -4.07 40.27
CA ARG A 10 34.56 -5.37 40.86
C ARG A 10 33.33 -6.15 41.32
N ASP A 11 32.34 -5.45 41.88
CA ASP A 11 31.05 -6.05 42.22
C ASP A 11 30.29 -6.46 40.96
N LEU A 12 30.29 -5.63 39.91
CA LEU A 12 29.69 -5.95 38.60
C LEU A 12 30.36 -7.17 37.95
N ARG A 13 31.70 -7.27 38.06
CA ARG A 13 32.44 -8.48 37.66
C ARG A 13 32.04 -9.71 38.45
N ARG A 14 31.65 -9.57 39.72
CA ARG A 14 31.21 -10.68 40.56
C ARG A 14 29.80 -11.17 40.16
N ILE A 15 28.92 -10.27 39.71
CA ILE A 15 27.56 -10.57 39.23
C ILE A 15 27.44 -10.52 37.69
N TRP A 16 28.54 -10.80 36.99
CA TRP A 16 28.70 -10.56 35.55
C TRP A 16 27.60 -11.23 34.70
N ALA A 17 27.19 -12.46 35.05
CA ALA A 17 26.27 -13.25 34.26
C ALA A 17 24.85 -12.67 34.29
N GLN A 18 24.41 -12.22 35.48
CA GLN A 18 23.08 -11.62 35.66
C GLN A 18 22.98 -10.25 34.99
N THR A 19 24.06 -9.46 35.08
CA THR A 19 24.15 -8.16 34.40
C THR A 19 24.06 -8.32 32.89
N LEU A 20 24.78 -9.31 32.33
CA LEU A 20 24.78 -9.60 30.91
C LEU A 20 23.41 -10.10 30.43
N ALA A 21 22.72 -10.93 31.21
CA ALA A 21 21.37 -11.40 30.88
C ALA A 21 20.37 -10.23 30.77
N ILE A 22 20.38 -9.29 31.72
CA ILE A 22 19.49 -8.11 31.70
C ILE A 22 19.83 -7.22 30.49
N ALA A 23 21.11 -6.95 30.24
CA ALA A 23 21.54 -6.14 29.10
C ALA A 23 21.12 -6.76 27.76
N LEU A 24 21.21 -8.09 27.63
CA LEU A 24 20.81 -8.80 26.41
C LEU A 24 19.30 -8.69 26.16
N VAL A 25 18.48 -8.87 27.21
CA VAL A 25 17.02 -8.76 27.09
C VAL A 25 16.60 -7.35 26.73
N LEU A 26 17.17 -6.34 27.40
CA LEU A 26 16.93 -4.94 27.07
C LEU A 26 17.37 -4.60 25.64
N GLY A 27 18.56 -5.06 25.24
CA GLY A 27 19.08 -4.88 23.88
C GLY A 27 18.19 -5.53 22.82
N CYS A 28 17.71 -6.75 23.07
CA CYS A 28 16.77 -7.44 22.19
C CYS A 28 15.46 -6.66 22.04
N GLY A 29 14.88 -6.18 23.14
CA GLY A 29 13.66 -5.38 23.11
C GLY A 29 13.82 -4.07 22.33
N VAL A 30 14.91 -3.34 22.58
CA VAL A 30 15.23 -2.10 21.86
C VAL A 30 15.46 -2.38 20.37
N MET A 31 16.18 -3.45 20.04
CA MET A 31 16.43 -3.84 18.66
C MET A 31 15.12 -4.13 17.90
N VAL A 32 14.20 -4.88 18.50
CA VAL A 32 12.89 -5.17 17.91
C VAL A 32 12.09 -3.88 17.67
N LEU A 33 12.07 -2.96 18.65
CA LEU A 33 11.37 -1.69 18.51
C LEU A 33 11.95 -0.82 17.38
N VAL A 34 13.28 -0.71 17.32
CA VAL A 34 13.99 0.07 16.31
C VAL A 34 13.78 -0.53 14.93
N LEU A 35 13.89 -1.86 14.79
CA LEU A 35 13.65 -2.56 13.53
C LEU A 35 12.21 -2.37 13.06
N SER A 36 11.21 -2.56 13.95
CA SER A 36 9.80 -2.39 13.61
C SER A 36 9.46 -0.96 13.17
N SER A 37 10.01 0.03 13.87
CA SER A 37 9.82 1.43 13.49
C SER A 37 10.54 1.79 12.19
N GLY A 38 11.74 1.24 11.99
CA GLY A 38 12.55 1.42 10.79
C GLY A 38 11.92 0.79 9.55
N THR A 39 11.38 -0.43 9.66
CA THR A 39 10.71 -1.10 8.54
C THR A 39 9.45 -0.36 8.14
N LEU A 40 8.62 0.07 9.10
CA LEU A 40 7.42 0.84 8.80
C LEU A 40 7.74 2.14 8.06
N LYS A 41 8.78 2.86 8.50
CA LYS A 41 9.24 4.10 7.85
C LYS A 41 9.80 3.84 6.45
N SER A 42 10.60 2.79 6.28
CA SER A 42 11.17 2.44 4.98
C SER A 42 10.08 2.04 3.97
N LEU A 43 9.09 1.26 4.42
CA LEU A 43 7.93 0.88 3.61
C LEU A 43 7.07 2.10 3.26
N SER A 44 6.83 3.02 4.19
CA SER A 44 6.02 4.20 3.93
C SER A 44 6.70 5.15 2.94
N GLU A 45 8.01 5.36 3.08
CA GLU A 45 8.81 6.13 2.13
C GLU A 45 8.83 5.49 0.74
N THR A 46 9.04 4.16 0.67
CA THR A 46 9.03 3.42 -0.59
C THR A 46 7.66 3.50 -1.27
N ARG A 47 6.57 3.39 -0.50
CA ARG A 47 5.20 3.53 -1.01
C ARG A 47 4.97 4.93 -1.57
N ALA A 48 5.34 5.97 -0.81
CA ALA A 48 5.17 7.36 -1.23
C ALA A 48 5.95 7.64 -2.53
N ALA A 49 7.22 7.24 -2.58
CA ALA A 49 8.05 7.37 -3.77
C ALA A 49 7.52 6.57 -4.97
N TYR A 50 6.92 5.40 -4.74
CA TYR A 50 6.29 4.60 -5.78
C TYR A 50 5.02 5.27 -6.32
N TYR A 51 4.13 5.76 -5.44
CA TYR A 51 2.90 6.45 -5.83
C TYR A 51 3.16 7.75 -6.57
N GLU A 52 4.14 8.55 -6.12
CA GLU A 52 4.54 9.78 -6.80
C GLU A 52 5.05 9.51 -8.22
N ARG A 53 5.91 8.50 -8.40
CA ARG A 53 6.45 8.12 -9.71
C ARG A 53 5.37 7.61 -10.66
N GLN A 54 4.43 6.81 -10.14
CA GLN A 54 3.36 6.23 -10.94
C GLN A 54 2.16 7.18 -11.12
N ARG A 55 2.23 8.40 -10.55
CA ARG A 55 1.13 9.39 -10.52
C ARG A 55 -0.17 8.75 -10.04
N PHE A 56 -0.09 8.01 -8.94
CA PHE A 56 -1.27 7.43 -8.32
C PHE A 56 -2.23 8.54 -7.87
N ALA A 57 -3.54 8.30 -7.92
CA ALA A 57 -4.50 9.33 -7.56
C ALA A 57 -4.40 9.67 -6.07
N ASP A 58 -4.25 10.96 -5.75
CA ASP A 58 -4.22 11.45 -4.36
C ASP A 58 -5.61 11.51 -3.73
N VAL A 59 -6.66 11.66 -4.57
CA VAL A 59 -8.05 11.82 -4.13
C VAL A 59 -8.97 10.90 -4.92
N PHE A 60 -9.78 10.12 -4.22
CA PHE A 60 -10.83 9.28 -4.78
C PHE A 60 -12.21 9.82 -4.40
N ALA A 61 -13.08 10.00 -5.38
CA ALA A 61 -14.46 10.43 -5.18
C ALA A 61 -15.41 9.51 -5.95
N SER A 62 -16.50 9.08 -5.30
CA SER A 62 -17.57 8.31 -5.93
C SER A 62 -18.78 9.20 -6.21
N ALA A 63 -19.41 9.02 -7.37
CA ALA A 63 -20.59 9.78 -7.76
C ALA A 63 -21.59 8.88 -8.47
N ILE A 64 -22.87 9.02 -8.11
CA ILE A 64 -23.98 8.26 -8.70
C ILE A 64 -24.54 9.06 -9.87
N ARG A 65 -24.68 8.43 -11.05
CA ARG A 65 -25.17 9.08 -12.29
C ARG A 65 -24.38 10.32 -12.69
N ALA A 66 -23.04 10.25 -12.63
CA ALA A 66 -22.17 11.31 -13.13
C ALA A 66 -21.94 11.15 -14.65
N PRO A 67 -22.51 12.01 -15.51
CA PRO A 67 -22.26 11.95 -16.94
C PRO A 67 -20.80 12.34 -17.25
N GLN A 68 -20.20 11.78 -18.30
CA GLN A 68 -18.79 12.09 -18.66
C GLN A 68 -18.51 13.58 -18.90
N ARG A 69 -19.55 14.38 -19.15
CA ARG A 69 -19.46 15.84 -19.33
C ARG A 69 -19.01 16.62 -18.09
N VAL A 70 -19.11 16.05 -16.87
CA VAL A 70 -18.56 16.70 -15.67
C VAL A 70 -17.05 16.47 -15.49
N ILE A 71 -16.45 15.50 -16.19
CA ILE A 71 -15.01 15.21 -16.08
C ILE A 71 -14.13 16.41 -16.48
N PRO A 72 -14.38 17.10 -17.61
CA PRO A 72 -13.59 18.27 -18.00
C PRO A 72 -13.73 19.44 -17.01
N ALA A 73 -14.91 19.61 -16.39
CA ALA A 73 -15.13 20.65 -15.40
C ALA A 73 -14.34 20.37 -14.10
N ILE A 74 -14.22 19.10 -13.69
CA ILE A 74 -13.40 18.68 -12.55
C ILE A 74 -11.91 18.82 -12.87
N ALA A 75 -11.49 18.50 -14.10
CA ALA A 75 -10.11 18.67 -14.54
C ALA A 75 -9.67 20.14 -14.63
N ALA A 76 -10.61 21.09 -14.67
CA ALA A 76 -10.34 22.52 -14.68
C ALA A 76 -10.20 23.14 -13.27
N LEU A 77 -10.40 22.37 -12.21
CA LEU A 77 -10.23 22.84 -10.84
C LEU A 77 -8.75 23.10 -10.54
N ASP A 78 -8.47 24.18 -9.81
CA ASP A 78 -7.13 24.53 -9.38
C ASP A 78 -6.62 23.46 -8.38
N GLY A 79 -5.54 22.76 -8.75
CA GLY A 79 -5.00 21.61 -8.01
C GLY A 79 -5.32 20.23 -8.58
N ALA A 80 -6.18 20.12 -9.61
CA ALA A 80 -6.44 18.85 -10.29
C ALA A 80 -5.46 18.65 -11.48
N ALA A 81 -4.40 17.87 -11.28
CA ALA A 81 -3.43 17.60 -12.36
C ALA A 81 -3.96 16.61 -13.41
N GLN A 82 -4.69 15.57 -12.97
CA GLN A 82 -5.27 14.56 -13.84
C GLN A 82 -6.53 13.97 -13.20
N VAL A 83 -7.57 13.74 -14.01
CA VAL A 83 -8.84 13.15 -13.55
C VAL A 83 -9.13 11.91 -14.40
N ASP A 84 -9.27 10.75 -13.76
CA ASP A 84 -9.76 9.54 -14.42
C ASP A 84 -11.07 9.10 -13.78
N ALA A 85 -12.03 8.74 -14.63
CA ALA A 85 -13.35 8.29 -14.21
C ALA A 85 -13.46 6.79 -14.46
N GLN A 86 -13.76 6.06 -13.38
CA GLN A 86 -13.97 4.62 -13.39
C GLN A 86 -15.40 4.31 -12.94
N ILE A 87 -16.02 3.34 -13.59
CA ILE A 87 -17.32 2.79 -13.18
C ILE A 87 -17.06 1.58 -12.29
N VAL A 88 -17.64 1.59 -11.09
CA VAL A 88 -17.54 0.52 -10.09
C VAL A 88 -18.96 0.05 -9.75
N LEU A 89 -19.23 -1.24 -9.91
CA LEU A 89 -20.50 -1.88 -9.56
C LEU A 89 -20.29 -2.85 -8.40
N LEU A 90 -21.17 -2.82 -7.41
CA LEU A 90 -21.29 -3.91 -6.46
C LEU A 90 -22.22 -4.97 -7.05
N SER A 91 -21.76 -6.22 -7.08
CA SER A 91 -22.53 -7.37 -7.54
C SER A 91 -22.51 -8.45 -6.47
N VAL A 92 -23.66 -9.07 -6.25
CA VAL A 92 -23.72 -10.34 -5.52
C VAL A 92 -23.31 -11.43 -6.49
N LEU A 93 -22.22 -12.15 -6.19
CA LEU A 93 -21.79 -13.31 -6.96
C LEU A 93 -22.15 -14.58 -6.21
N ASP A 94 -22.78 -15.49 -6.94
CA ASP A 94 -22.94 -16.87 -6.51
C ASP A 94 -21.69 -17.64 -6.94
N LEU A 95 -20.93 -18.14 -5.96
CA LEU A 95 -19.66 -18.82 -6.18
C LEU A 95 -19.80 -20.26 -5.71
N ASP A 96 -19.44 -21.20 -6.59
CA ASP A 96 -19.54 -22.63 -6.31
C ASP A 96 -18.70 -22.98 -5.08
N GLY A 97 -19.32 -23.57 -4.06
CA GLY A 97 -18.70 -23.90 -2.77
C GLY A 97 -18.90 -22.89 -1.62
N MET A 98 -19.62 -21.79 -1.82
CA MET A 98 -20.01 -20.88 -0.73
C MET A 98 -21.49 -21.04 -0.36
N ILE A 99 -21.78 -21.17 0.93
CA ILE A 99 -23.15 -21.33 1.45
C ILE A 99 -23.94 -20.01 1.35
N GLU A 100 -23.24 -18.87 1.45
CA GLU A 100 -23.83 -17.54 1.32
C GLU A 100 -23.24 -16.81 0.10
N PRO A 101 -24.06 -16.03 -0.64
CA PRO A 101 -23.60 -15.28 -1.79
C PRO A 101 -22.49 -14.28 -1.42
N ALA A 102 -21.42 -14.23 -2.21
CA ALA A 102 -20.34 -13.28 -2.01
C ALA A 102 -20.76 -11.88 -2.47
N THR A 103 -20.46 -10.86 -1.66
CA THR A 103 -20.48 -9.49 -2.17
C THR A 103 -19.17 -9.20 -2.90
N ALA A 104 -19.24 -8.89 -4.18
CA ALA A 104 -18.09 -8.52 -4.99
C ALA A 104 -18.19 -7.07 -5.49
N GLN A 105 -17.04 -6.46 -5.70
CA GLN A 105 -16.91 -5.16 -6.34
C GLN A 105 -16.25 -5.33 -7.70
N ILE A 106 -16.98 -5.03 -8.76
CA ILE A 106 -16.52 -5.11 -10.15
C ILE A 106 -16.15 -3.70 -10.60
N GLY A 107 -14.85 -3.47 -10.82
CA GLY A 107 -14.34 -2.24 -11.42
C GLY A 107 -13.85 -2.50 -12.84
N LEU A 108 -14.19 -1.62 -13.78
CA LEU A 108 -13.62 -1.66 -15.14
C LEU A 108 -12.20 -1.09 -15.09
N LEU A 109 -11.16 -1.90 -15.21
CA LEU A 109 -9.82 -1.36 -15.47
C LEU A 109 -9.78 -0.90 -16.93
N LYS A 110 -9.50 0.38 -17.18
CA LYS A 110 -8.98 0.79 -18.49
C LYS A 110 -7.66 0.05 -18.69
N ALA A 111 -7.41 -0.48 -19.89
CA ALA A 111 -6.17 -1.18 -20.20
C ALA A 111 -4.97 -0.24 -20.00
N VAL A 112 -4.38 -0.28 -18.82
CA VAL A 112 -3.22 0.53 -18.46
C VAL A 112 -2.05 0.07 -19.33
N GLY A 113 -1.55 0.98 -20.18
CA GLY A 113 -0.38 0.71 -21.03
C GLY A 113 -0.67 0.25 -22.47
N TYR A 114 -1.93 0.13 -22.89
CA TYR A 114 -2.28 -0.22 -24.27
C TYR A 114 -2.85 0.98 -25.01
N SER A 115 -2.36 1.23 -26.24
CA SER A 115 -2.93 2.25 -27.11
C SER A 115 -4.35 1.85 -27.52
N THR A 116 -5.24 2.83 -27.74
CA THR A 116 -6.61 2.59 -28.25
C THR A 116 -6.62 1.75 -29.53
N ARG A 117 -5.56 1.86 -30.34
CA ARG A 117 -5.36 1.06 -31.56
C ARG A 117 -4.99 -0.41 -31.27
N ASP A 118 -4.23 -0.66 -30.21
CA ASP A 118 -3.84 -2.02 -29.79
C ASP A 118 -5.05 -2.76 -29.25
N ILE A 119 -5.89 -2.07 -28.47
CA ILE A 119 -7.16 -2.60 -27.97
C ILE A 119 -8.09 -2.91 -29.15
N ALA A 120 -8.26 -1.96 -30.08
CA ALA A 120 -9.13 -2.14 -31.24
C ALA A 120 -8.70 -3.35 -32.12
N THR A 121 -7.39 -3.50 -32.38
CA THR A 121 -6.89 -4.65 -33.15
C THR A 121 -7.05 -5.98 -32.41
N HIS A 122 -6.94 -5.99 -31.08
CA HIS A 122 -7.15 -7.20 -30.28
C HIS A 122 -8.60 -7.67 -30.33
N TYR A 123 -9.57 -6.76 -30.16
CA TYR A 123 -11.00 -7.08 -30.27
C TYR A 123 -11.39 -7.50 -31.70
N LEU A 124 -10.81 -6.86 -32.72
CA LEU A 124 -11.11 -7.19 -34.12
C LEU A 124 -10.59 -8.59 -34.50
N LYS A 125 -9.42 -8.99 -34.00
CA LYS A 125 -8.93 -10.37 -34.13
C LYS A 125 -9.81 -11.37 -33.39
N MET A 126 -10.23 -11.04 -32.17
CA MET A 126 -11.05 -11.94 -31.36
C MET A 126 -12.44 -12.14 -31.95
N SER A 127 -13.06 -11.09 -32.52
CA SER A 127 -14.35 -11.15 -33.22
C SER A 127 -14.30 -11.91 -34.54
N LEU A 128 -13.16 -11.97 -35.22
CA LEU A 128 -12.95 -12.74 -36.44
C LEU A 128 -12.63 -14.22 -36.16
N ALA A 129 -12.15 -14.53 -34.97
CA ALA A 129 -11.84 -15.90 -34.55
C ALA A 129 -13.05 -16.64 -33.95
N SER A 130 -14.13 -15.93 -33.63
CA SER A 130 -15.38 -16.46 -33.07
C SER A 130 -16.53 -16.52 -34.08
N GLY A 131 -16.23 -16.38 -35.38
CA GLY A 131 -17.16 -16.59 -36.50
C GLY A 131 -16.89 -17.88 -37.25
#